data_AF-A0AAE9EX59-F1
#
_entry.id   AF-A0AAE9EX59-F1
#
_cell.length_a   1.000
_cell.length_b   1.000
_cell.length_c   1.000
_cell.angle_alpha   90.00
_cell.angle_beta   90.00
_cell.angle_gamma   90.00
#
_symmetry.space_group_name_H-M   'P 1'
#
loop_
_entity.id
_entity.type
_entity.pdbx_description
1 polymer ?
#
loop_
_entity_poly.entity_id
_entity_poly.type
_entity_poly.pdbx_seq_one_letter_code
_entity_poly.pdbx_strand_id
1 'polypeptide(L)'
;MCSGVLGSEIAVDQWQQYFNEPVEPLAEEERKQWLSQQTGVVMSSDAFLPFRDNVDCAKQFGVSYVAHPGGSVRDEEIKEACDEHGITLIHTGLRLFHH
;
A
#
# COMPACT_ATOMS: atom_id res chain seq x y z
N MET A 1 5.11 -11.76 -14.47
CA MET A 1 4.02 -10.75 -14.46
C MET A 1 3.43 -10.69 -13.04
N CYS A 2 3.28 -9.52 -12.44
CA CYS A 2 2.97 -9.39 -11.00
C CYS A 2 1.51 -9.02 -10.67
N SER A 3 0.72 -8.60 -11.68
CA SER A 3 -0.65 -8.07 -11.51
C SER A 3 -1.72 -9.14 -11.32
N GLY A 4 -1.42 -10.43 -11.52
CA GLY A 4 -2.40 -11.52 -11.36
C GLY A 4 -3.38 -11.70 -12.52
N VAL A 5 -3.24 -10.94 -13.62
CA VAL A 5 -4.11 -11.05 -14.81
C VAL A 5 -3.71 -12.19 -15.77
N LEU A 6 -2.64 -12.93 -15.43
CA LEU A 6 -2.15 -14.05 -16.23
C LEU A 6 -3.10 -15.24 -16.07
N GLY A 7 -3.58 -15.79 -17.19
CA GLY A 7 -4.58 -16.86 -17.22
C GLY A 7 -6.04 -16.38 -17.23
N SER A 8 -6.31 -15.12 -16.88
CA SER A 8 -7.64 -14.51 -16.97
C SER A 8 -7.78 -13.59 -18.19
N GLU A 9 -6.92 -12.57 -18.30
CA GLU A 9 -6.95 -11.58 -19.38
C GLU A 9 -5.85 -11.84 -20.42
N ILE A 10 -4.73 -12.41 -19.99
CA ILE A 10 -3.58 -12.71 -20.85
C ILE A 10 -3.33 -14.21 -20.80
N ALA A 11 -3.35 -14.86 -21.96
CA ALA A 11 -3.08 -16.28 -22.05
C ALA A 11 -1.61 -16.60 -21.70
N VAL A 12 -1.39 -17.66 -20.93
CA VAL A 12 -0.07 -18.00 -20.37
C VAL A 12 0.93 -18.34 -21.47
N ASP A 13 0.50 -19.05 -22.51
CA ASP A 13 1.26 -19.40 -23.70
C ASP A 13 1.69 -18.15 -24.49
N GLN A 14 0.77 -17.22 -24.69
CA GLN A 14 1.06 -15.94 -25.35
C GLN A 14 2.07 -15.11 -24.55
N TRP A 15 2.05 -15.17 -23.22
CA TRP A 15 3.03 -14.47 -22.40
C TRP A 15 4.40 -15.16 -22.41
N GLN A 16 4.42 -16.50 -22.38
CA GLN A 16 5.66 -17.28 -22.37
C GLN A 16 6.51 -17.11 -23.63
N GLN A 17 5.91 -16.80 -24.79
CA GLN A 17 6.65 -16.59 -26.05
C GLN A 17 7.71 -15.47 -25.99
N TYR A 18 7.59 -14.55 -25.02
CA TYR A 18 8.51 -13.42 -24.86
C TYR A 18 9.76 -13.75 -24.04
N PHE A 19 9.92 -14.99 -23.56
CA PHE A 19 11.04 -15.41 -22.73
C PHE A 19 11.88 -16.48 -23.44
N ASN A 20 13.21 -16.40 -23.25
CA ASN A 20 14.13 -17.42 -23.74
C ASN A 20 14.06 -18.73 -22.92
N GLU A 21 13.62 -18.63 -21.67
CA GLU A 21 13.44 -19.75 -20.73
C GLU A 21 12.04 -19.65 -20.11
N PRO A 22 11.35 -20.78 -19.84
CA PRO A 22 10.01 -20.76 -19.27
C PRO A 22 10.04 -20.15 -17.88
N VAL A 23 9.26 -19.08 -17.68
CA VAL A 23 9.11 -18.41 -16.39
C VAL A 23 7.81 -18.88 -15.73
N GLU A 24 7.93 -19.39 -14.51
CA GLU A 24 6.77 -19.77 -13.70
C GLU A 24 6.11 -18.52 -13.09
N PRO A 25 4.78 -18.39 -13.15
CA PRO A 25 4.07 -17.29 -12.49
C PRO A 25 4.21 -17.39 -10.97
N LEU A 26 4.44 -16.25 -10.31
CA LEU A 26 4.50 -16.18 -8.85
C LEU A 26 3.17 -16.64 -8.23
N ALA A 27 3.25 -17.61 -7.32
CA ALA A 27 2.14 -18.06 -6.50
C ALA A 27 1.68 -16.96 -5.53
N GLU A 28 0.43 -17.02 -5.06
CA GLU A 28 -0.10 -16.00 -4.14
C GLU A 28 0.70 -15.90 -2.84
N GLU A 29 1.14 -17.03 -2.28
CA GLU A 29 1.92 -17.07 -1.05
C GLU A 29 3.33 -16.47 -1.23
N GLU A 30 3.97 -16.71 -2.39
CA GLU A 30 5.25 -16.08 -2.72
C GLU A 30 5.12 -14.57 -2.83
N ARG A 31 4.01 -14.08 -3.42
CA ARG A 31 3.72 -12.65 -3.49
C ARG A 31 3.52 -12.04 -2.11
N LYS A 32 2.75 -12.69 -1.25
CA LYS A 32 2.53 -12.23 0.15
C LYS A 32 3.84 -12.21 0.92
N GLN A 33 4.67 -13.26 0.80
CA GLN A 33 5.97 -13.35 1.44
C GLN A 33 6.95 -12.30 0.93
N TRP A 34 6.89 -11.96 -0.36
CA TRP A 34 7.68 -10.88 -0.92
C TRP A 34 7.21 -9.51 -0.41
N LEU A 35 5.90 -9.26 -0.40
CA LEU A 35 5.30 -8.02 0.07
C LEU A 35 5.58 -7.77 1.56
N SER A 36 5.59 -8.81 2.40
CA SER A 36 5.85 -8.66 3.85
C SER A 36 7.27 -8.21 4.20
N GLN A 37 8.20 -8.26 3.25
CA GLN A 37 9.58 -7.78 3.42
C GLN A 37 9.71 -6.27 3.19
N GLN A 38 8.69 -5.63 2.60
CA GLN A 38 8.73 -4.20 2.31
C GLN A 38 8.67 -3.38 3.60
N THR A 39 9.57 -2.41 3.74
CA THR A 39 9.66 -1.52 4.92
C THR A 39 10.09 -0.12 4.52
N GLY A 40 9.92 0.87 5.41
CA GLY A 40 10.37 2.25 5.20
C GLY A 40 9.56 3.04 4.18
N VAL A 41 8.32 2.63 3.89
CA VAL A 41 7.46 3.33 2.94
C VAL A 41 6.84 4.58 3.58
N VAL A 42 6.61 5.61 2.76
CA VAL A 42 5.95 6.86 3.15
C VAL A 42 4.61 6.96 2.45
N MET A 43 3.56 7.29 3.19
CA MET A 43 2.24 7.58 2.66
C MET A 43 1.92 9.07 2.84
N SER A 44 1.39 9.72 1.79
CA SER A 44 0.86 11.07 1.88
C SER A 44 -0.58 11.09 1.39
N SER A 45 -1.46 11.73 2.15
CA SER A 45 -2.86 11.96 1.80
C SER A 45 -3.10 13.45 1.53
N ASP A 46 -3.80 13.75 0.44
CA ASP A 46 -4.16 15.12 0.04
C ASP A 46 -5.27 15.72 0.92
N ALA A 47 -6.10 14.86 1.50
CA ALA A 47 -7.15 15.16 2.47
C ALA A 47 -6.91 14.47 3.83
N PHE A 48 -7.72 14.82 4.83
CA PHE A 48 -7.69 14.14 6.12
C PHE A 48 -8.11 12.67 5.97
N LEU A 49 -7.57 11.80 6.83
CA LEU A 49 -8.01 10.41 6.89
C LEU A 49 -9.32 10.35 7.70
N PRO A 50 -10.37 9.67 7.21
CA PRO A 50 -11.64 9.61 7.91
C PRO A 50 -11.63 8.60 9.07
N PHE A 51 -10.89 7.49 8.93
CA PHE A 51 -10.86 6.37 9.88
C PHE A 51 -9.47 5.71 9.95
N ARG A 52 -9.24 4.93 11.02
CA ARG A 52 -7.99 4.19 11.27
C ARG A 52 -7.66 3.09 10.26
N ASP A 53 -8.66 2.59 9.54
CA ASP A 53 -8.51 1.53 8.53
C ASP A 53 -7.46 1.88 7.45
N ASN A 54 -7.32 3.16 7.13
CA ASN A 54 -6.28 3.68 6.24
C ASN A 54 -4.87 3.38 6.77
N VAL A 55 -4.65 3.53 8.07
CA VAL A 55 -3.36 3.25 8.74
C VAL A 55 -3.14 1.75 8.84
N ASP A 56 -4.18 0.99 9.21
CA ASP A 56 -4.11 -0.48 9.33
C ASP A 56 -3.80 -1.13 7.96
N CYS A 57 -4.37 -0.59 6.88
CA CYS A 57 -4.05 -1.00 5.51
C CYS A 57 -2.63 -0.60 5.12
N ALA A 58 -2.24 0.66 5.35
CA ALA A 58 -0.91 1.18 5.03
C ALA A 58 0.20 0.35 5.68
N LYS A 59 0.00 -0.12 6.92
CA LYS A 59 0.97 -0.96 7.64
C LYS A 59 1.29 -2.25 6.88
N GLN A 60 0.31 -2.86 6.21
CA GLN A 60 0.49 -4.09 5.45
C GLN A 60 1.44 -3.92 4.26
N PHE A 61 1.66 -2.67 3.82
CA PHE A 61 2.57 -2.32 2.73
C PHE A 61 3.92 -1.74 3.21
N GLY A 62 4.25 -1.90 4.50
CA GLY A 62 5.54 -1.47 5.04
C GLY A 62 5.65 0.03 5.33
N VAL A 63 4.50 0.73 5.43
CA VAL A 63 4.48 2.16 5.73
C VAL A 63 5.02 2.41 7.15
N SER A 64 5.93 3.37 7.25
CA SER A 64 6.56 3.83 8.49
C SER A 64 6.31 5.31 8.77
N TYR A 65 5.85 6.07 7.76
CA TYR A 65 5.57 7.50 7.88
C TYR A 65 4.27 7.84 7.15
N VAL A 66 3.40 8.63 7.78
CA VAL A 66 2.13 9.10 7.21
C VAL A 66 2.05 10.61 7.34
N ALA A 67 1.77 11.30 6.24
CA ALA A 67 1.52 12.74 6.22
C ALA A 67 0.12 13.04 5.69
N HIS A 68 -0.68 13.77 6.46
CA HIS A 68 -2.01 14.21 6.03
C HIS A 68 -2.34 15.59 6.62
N PRO A 69 -3.36 16.31 6.12
CA PRO A 69 -3.68 17.67 6.57
C PRO A 69 -4.16 17.77 8.02
N GLY A 70 -4.69 16.69 8.61
CA GLY A 70 -5.46 16.75 9.85
C GLY A 70 -6.85 17.40 9.69
N GLY A 71 -7.59 17.46 10.78
CA GLY A 71 -8.93 18.04 10.87
C GLY A 71 -10.06 17.02 10.76
N SER A 72 -9.79 15.73 10.97
CA SER A 72 -10.85 14.74 11.17
C SER A 72 -11.39 14.84 12.59
N VAL A 73 -12.67 14.56 12.77
CA VAL A 73 -13.26 14.37 14.12
C VAL A 73 -12.61 13.16 14.83
N ARG A 74 -12.02 12.24 14.05
CA ARG A 74 -11.40 11.00 14.52
C ARG A 74 -9.87 11.02 14.43
N ASP A 75 -9.24 12.19 14.42
CA ASP A 75 -7.78 12.29 14.35
C ASP A 75 -7.09 11.55 15.53
N GLU A 76 -7.72 11.48 16.71
CA GLU A 76 -7.16 10.71 17.83
C GLU A 76 -7.16 9.19 17.53
N GLU A 77 -8.21 8.63 16.92
CA GLU A 77 -8.24 7.21 16.51
C GLU A 77 -7.12 6.89 15.50
N ILE A 78 -6.80 7.83 14.62
CA ILE A 78 -5.74 7.69 13.61
C ILE A 78 -4.36 7.75 14.27
N LYS A 79 -4.18 8.68 15.22
CA LYS A 79 -2.95 8.81 16.00
C LYS A 79 -2.69 7.58 16.85
N GLU A 80 -3.71 7.08 17.56
CA GLU A 80 -3.63 5.82 18.32
C GLU A 80 -3.22 4.66 17.43
N ALA A 81 -3.83 4.52 16.24
CA ALA A 81 -3.44 3.48 15.29
C ALA A 81 -2.00 3.65 14.79
N CYS A 82 -1.53 4.88 14.55
CA CYS A 82 -0.15 5.12 14.18
C CYS A 82 0.82 4.74 15.31
N ASP A 83 0.51 5.10 16.54
CA ASP A 83 1.30 4.75 17.73
C ASP A 83 1.35 3.23 17.94
N GLU A 84 0.21 2.53 17.79
CA GLU A 84 0.12 1.06 17.84
C GLU A 84 1.04 0.37 16.81
N HIS A 85 1.10 0.92 15.59
CA HIS A 85 1.88 0.35 14.49
C HIS A 85 3.33 0.84 14.39
N GLY A 86 3.73 1.77 15.27
CA GLY A 86 5.04 2.43 15.24
C GLY A 86 5.23 3.30 13.99
N ILE A 87 4.16 3.90 13.49
CA ILE A 87 4.14 4.78 12.32
C ILE A 87 4.27 6.23 12.80
N THR A 88 5.17 7.00 12.17
CA THR A 88 5.26 8.44 12.44
C THR A 88 4.17 9.18 11.70
N LEU A 89 3.26 9.83 12.43
CA LEU A 89 2.18 10.66 11.89
C LEU A 89 2.57 12.14 11.82
N ILE A 90 2.32 12.78 10.68
CA ILE A 90 2.62 14.19 10.42
C ILE A 90 1.34 14.90 9.99
N HIS A 91 0.92 15.89 10.79
CA HIS A 91 -0.16 16.81 10.45
C HIS A 91 0.41 18.00 9.65
N THR A 92 0.04 18.12 8.37
CA THR A 92 0.58 19.16 7.48
C THR A 92 -0.19 20.47 7.54
N GLY A 93 -1.47 20.45 7.93
CA GLY A 93 -2.37 21.61 7.87
C GLY A 93 -2.68 22.09 6.45
N LEU A 94 -2.25 21.37 5.40
CA LEU A 94 -2.37 21.77 4.00
C LEU A 94 -3.13 20.70 3.21
N ARG A 95 -4.32 21.04 2.69
CA ARG A 95 -5.07 20.19 1.76
C ARG A 95 -4.58 20.41 0.32
N LEU A 96 -4.45 19.33 -0.44
CA LEU A 96 -3.82 19.32 -1.78
C LEU A 96 -4.79 18.85 -2.88
N PHE A 97 -6.04 19.32 -2.85
CA PHE A 97 -6.99 19.00 -3.92
C PHE A 97 -6.56 19.59 -5.27
N HIS A 98 -6.70 18.77 -6.31
CA HIS A 98 -6.54 19.16 -7.71
C HIS A 98 -7.77 18.64 -8.48
N HIS A 99 -8.26 19.40 -9.46
CA HIS A 99 -9.49 19.13 -10.22
C HIS A 99 -9.19 19.06 -11.71
#